data_AF-A0A432KA53-F1
#
_entry.id   AF-A0A432KA53-F1
#
_cell.length_a   1.000
_cell.length_b   1.000
_cell.length_c   1.000
_cell.angle_alpha   90.00
_cell.angle_beta   90.00
_cell.angle_gamma   90.00
#
_symmetry.space_group_name_H-M   'P 1'
#
loop_
_entity.id
_entity.type
_entity.pdbx_description
1 polymer ?
#
loop_
_entity_poly.entity_id
_entity_poly.type
_entity_poly.pdbx_seq_one_letter_code
_entity_poly.pdbx_strand_id
1 'polypeptide(L)'
;MATPVEDLFRRASYLDQNDRATLAGLLLDSLEPEVDKDIESAWLGEIERRIQDLDAGDVDLVPWEDIKGKLKKISGGQNSD
;
A
#
# COMPACT_ATOMS: atom_id res chain seq x y z
N MET A 1 12.33 -31.65 3.11
CA MET A 1 11.04 -31.63 2.40
C MET A 1 10.31 -30.37 2.82
N ALA A 2 9.78 -29.60 1.87
CA ALA A 2 9.00 -28.41 2.19
C ALA A 2 7.72 -28.83 2.92
N THR A 3 7.32 -28.08 3.96
CA THR A 3 6.03 -28.36 4.62
C THR A 3 4.91 -27.79 3.74
N PRO A 4 3.81 -28.51 3.50
CA PRO A 4 2.68 -27.98 2.73
C PRO A 4 2.15 -26.68 3.33
N VAL A 5 1.71 -25.75 2.48
CA VAL A 5 1.19 -24.44 2.88
C VAL A 5 -0.04 -24.60 3.76
N GLU A 6 -0.88 -25.59 3.48
CA GLU A 6 -2.09 -25.92 4.24
C GLU A 6 -1.76 -26.33 5.68
N ASP A 7 -0.66 -27.05 5.90
CA ASP A 7 -0.22 -27.45 7.23
C ASP A 7 0.40 -26.28 8.01
N LEU A 8 1.08 -25.35 7.33
CA LEU A 8 1.54 -24.09 7.93
C LEU A 8 0.35 -23.21 8.33
N PHE A 9 -0.64 -23.05 7.45
CA PHE A 9 -1.86 -22.31 7.72
C PHE A 9 -2.63 -22.91 8.89
N ARG A 10 -2.83 -24.24 8.92
CA ARG A 10 -3.51 -24.91 10.04
C ARG A 10 -2.80 -24.63 11.36
N ARG A 11 -1.47 -24.69 11.40
CA ARG A 11 -0.70 -24.37 12.62
C ARG A 11 -0.83 -22.90 13.03
N ALA A 12 -0.70 -21.99 12.08
CA ALA A 12 -0.89 -20.56 12.30
C ALA A 12 -2.32 -20.22 12.78
N SER A 13 -3.32 -20.97 12.34
CA SER A 13 -4.72 -20.75 12.75
C SER A 13 -4.98 -20.97 14.24
N TYR A 14 -4.12 -21.74 14.92
CA TYR A 14 -4.19 -21.97 16.38
C TYR A 14 -3.55 -20.85 17.21
N LEU A 15 -2.80 -19.94 16.59
CA LEU A 15 -2.28 -18.75 17.26
C LEU A 15 -3.44 -17.83 17.65
N ASP A 16 -3.23 -16.97 18.64
CA ASP A 16 -4.21 -15.93 18.95
C ASP A 16 -4.30 -14.86 17.85
N GLN A 17 -5.28 -13.96 17.97
CA GLN A 17 -5.52 -12.96 16.93
C GLN A 17 -4.32 -12.04 16.67
N ASN A 18 -3.58 -11.65 17.71
CA ASN A 18 -2.46 -10.73 17.57
C ASN A 18 -1.30 -11.44 16.89
N ASP A 19 -0.96 -12.65 17.35
CA ASP A 19 0.12 -13.44 16.77
C ASP A 19 -0.15 -13.81 15.31
N ARG A 20 -1.41 -14.10 14.95
CA ARG A 20 -1.80 -14.29 13.54
C ARG A 20 -1.62 -13.02 12.71
N ALA A 21 -1.98 -11.85 13.24
CA ALA A 21 -1.80 -10.58 12.56
C ALA A 21 -0.32 -10.26 12.36
N THR A 22 0.52 -10.49 13.38
CA THR A 22 1.97 -10.34 13.28
C THR A 22 2.56 -11.27 12.24
N LEU A 23 2.17 -12.55 12.22
CA LEU A 23 2.64 -13.52 11.22
C LEU A 23 2.23 -13.12 9.80
N ALA A 24 1.00 -12.62 9.62
CA ALA A 24 0.54 -12.13 8.32
C ALA A 24 1.39 -10.93 7.86
N GLY A 25 1.71 -9.99 8.76
CA GLY A 25 2.61 -8.86 8.46
C GLY A 25 4.00 -9.33 8.03
N LEU A 26 4.64 -10.21 8.79
CA LEU A 26 5.96 -10.75 8.45
C LEU A 26 5.99 -11.48 7.09
N LEU A 27 4.90 -12.18 6.76
CA LEU A 27 4.77 -12.82 5.45
C LEU A 27 4.62 -11.80 4.32
N LEU A 28 3.83 -10.73 4.52
CA LEU A 28 3.71 -9.64 3.55
C LEU A 28 5.05 -8.92 3.35
N ASP A 29 5.75 -8.59 4.44
CA ASP A 29 7.07 -7.96 4.40
C ASP A 29 8.08 -8.86 3.65
N SER A 30 7.99 -10.19 3.80
CA SER A 30 8.86 -11.12 3.09
C SER A 30 8.63 -11.18 1.57
N LEU A 31 7.47 -10.70 1.11
CA LEU A 31 7.11 -10.60 -0.31
C LEU A 31 7.45 -9.24 -0.90
N GLU A 32 7.80 -8.25 -0.08
CA GLU A 32 8.23 -6.95 -0.58
C GLU A 32 9.51 -7.17 -1.40
N PRO A 33 9.50 -6.82 -2.70
CA PRO A 33 10.70 -6.92 -3.51
C PRO A 33 11.75 -5.99 -2.91
N GLU A 34 13.04 -6.36 -3.04
CA GLU A 34 14.12 -5.41 -2.74
C GLU A 34 13.83 -4.12 -3.53
N VAL A 35 13.55 -3.04 -2.80
CA VAL A 35 13.32 -1.74 -3.41
C VAL A 35 14.64 -1.34 -4.04
N ASP A 36 14.66 -1.32 -5.37
CA ASP A 36 15.79 -0.81 -6.11
C ASP A 36 16.04 0.62 -5.65
N LYS A 37 17.28 0.91 -5.23
CA LYS A 37 17.67 2.24 -4.74
C LYS A 37 17.45 3.31 -5.81
N ASP A 38 17.45 2.92 -7.07
CA ASP A 38 17.16 3.80 -8.19
C ASP A 38 15.69 4.24 -8.21
N ILE A 39 14.76 3.43 -7.67
CA ILE A 39 13.35 3.80 -7.53
C ILE A 39 13.21 4.93 -6.52
N GLU A 40 13.86 4.84 -5.35
CA GLU A 40 13.81 5.89 -4.33
C GLU A 40 14.37 7.22 -4.88
N SER A 41 15.49 7.16 -5.59
CA SER A 41 16.07 8.33 -6.26
C SER A 41 15.13 8.91 -7.34
N ALA A 42 14.45 8.07 -8.12
CA ALA A 42 13.50 8.51 -9.13
C ALA A 42 12.26 9.17 -8.50
N TRP A 43 11.78 8.64 -7.37
CA TRP A 43 10.69 9.24 -6.59
C TRP A 43 11.06 10.60 -6.01
N LEU A 44 12.28 10.75 -5.47
CA LEU A 44 12.77 12.04 -4.99
C LEU A 44 12.82 13.08 -6.11
N GLY A 45 13.37 12.70 -7.27
CA GLY A 45 13.39 13.58 -8.44
C GLY A 45 11.99 13.98 -8.92
N GLU A 46 11.03 13.07 -8.90
CA GLU A 46 9.64 13.38 -9.26
C GLU A 46 8.96 14.31 -8.24
N ILE A 47 9.23 14.16 -6.94
CA ILE A 47 8.72 15.07 -5.90
C ILE A 47 9.26 16.49 -6.12
N GLU A 48 10.57 16.63 -6.33
CA GLU A 48 11.19 17.92 -6.60
C GLU A 48 10.60 18.59 -7.85
N ARG A 49 10.44 17.81 -8.93
CA ARG A 49 9.81 18.29 -10.17
C ARG A 49 8.37 18.77 -9.93
N ARG A 50 7.56 18.01 -9.19
CA ARG A 50 6.17 18.40 -8.88
C ARG A 50 6.09 19.67 -8.04
N ILE A 51 7.01 19.86 -7.10
CA ILE A 51 7.06 21.10 -6.31
C ILE A 51 7.38 22.29 -7.23
N GLN A 52 8.35 22.14 -8.13
CA GLN A 52 8.70 23.20 -9.09
C GLN A 52 7.53 23.56 -9.99
N ASP A 53 6.84 22.57 -10.56
CA ASP A 53 5.65 22.81 -11.40
C ASP A 53 4.54 23.54 -10.62
N LEU A 54 4.35 23.17 -9.35
CA LEU A 54 3.37 23.81 -8.45
C LEU A 54 3.73 25.28 -8.19
N ASP A 55 4.98 25.55 -7.85
CA ASP A 55 5.48 26.91 -7.56
C ASP A 55 5.46 27.80 -8.82
N ALA A 56 5.73 27.22 -9.99
CA ALA A 56 5.66 27.89 -11.29
C ALA A 56 4.22 28.14 -11.76
N GLY A 57 3.24 27.40 -11.23
CA GLY A 57 1.86 27.42 -11.71
C GLY A 57 1.65 26.67 -13.03
N ASP A 58 2.54 25.73 -13.35
CA ASP A 58 2.52 24.95 -14.60
C ASP A 58 1.51 23.79 -14.57
N VAL A 59 0.81 23.61 -13.45
CA VAL A 59 -0.15 22.51 -13.23
C VAL A 59 -1.51 23.01 -12.75
N ASP A 60 -2.56 22.39 -13.29
CA ASP A 60 -3.93 22.61 -12.83
C ASP A 60 -4.18 21.88 -11.50
N LEU A 61 -4.42 22.66 -10.45
CA LEU A 61 -4.72 22.14 -9.13
C LEU A 61 -6.17 21.67 -9.02
N VAL A 62 -6.35 20.52 -8.35
CA VAL A 62 -7.68 20.04 -7.96
C VAL A 62 -7.85 20.21 -6.44
N PRO A 63 -8.93 20.86 -5.98
CA PRO A 63 -9.23 20.97 -4.55
C PRO A 63 -9.31 19.61 -3.86
N TRP A 64 -8.71 19.50 -2.67
CA TRP A 64 -8.70 18.25 -1.89
C TRP A 64 -10.11 17.72 -1.60
N GLU A 65 -11.07 18.60 -1.29
CA GLU A 65 -12.43 18.18 -0.96
C GLU A 65 -13.15 17.51 -2.14
N ASP A 66 -12.83 17.88 -3.38
CA ASP A 66 -13.39 17.24 -4.58
C ASP A 66 -12.86 15.82 -4.75
N ILE A 67 -11.56 15.61 -4.53
CA ILE A 67 -10.92 14.29 -4.59
C ILE A 67 -11.40 13.41 -3.43
N LYS A 68 -11.41 13.94 -2.21
CA LYS A 68 -11.89 13.24 -1.01
C LYS A 68 -13.35 12.80 -1.15
N GLY A 69 -14.21 13.62 -1.75
CA GLY A 69 -15.58 13.27 -2.08
C GLY A 69 -15.67 12.08 -3.05
N LYS A 70 -14.81 12.05 -4.08
CA LYS A 70 -14.72 10.92 -5.03
C LYS A 70 -14.21 9.65 -4.33
N LEU A 71 -13.15 9.74 -3.52
CA LEU A 71 -12.59 8.60 -2.79
C LEU A 71 -13.63 7.94 -1.88
N LYS A 72 -14.40 8.74 -1.13
CA LYS A 72 -15.48 8.23 -0.27
C LYS A 72 -16.55 7.47 -1.04
N LYS A 73 -16.90 7.91 -2.25
CA LYS A 73 -17.87 7.22 -3.13
C LYS A 73 -17.31 5.89 -3.66
N ILE A 74 -16.02 5.85 -3.97
CA ILE A 74 -15.34 4.62 -4.44
C ILE A 74 -15.24 3.59 -3.31
N SER A 75 -14.86 4.02 -2.11
CA SER A 75 -14.76 3.12 -0.94
C SER A 75 -16.12 2.67 -0.39
N GLY A 76 -17.21 3.38 -0.72
CA GLY A 76 -18.58 3.06 -0.30
C GLY A 76 -19.33 2.10 -1.24
N GLY A 77 -18.72 1.67 -2.35
CA GLY A 77 -19.34 0.83 -3.39
C GLY A 77 -19.19 -0.69 -3.21
N GLN A 78 -18.71 -1.15 -2.06
CA GLN A 78 -18.54 -2.58 -1.73
C GLN A 78 -19.32 -2.88 -0.44
N ASN A 79 -20.65 -2.70 -0.48
CA ASN A 79 -21.58 -3.29 0.49
C ASN A 79 -22.99 -3.29 -0.12
N SER A 80 -23.17 -4.09 -1.18
CA SER A 80 -24.48 -4.50 -1.70
C SER A 80 -24.31 -5.86 -2.37
N ASP A 81 -24.31 -6.91 -1.56
CA ASP A 81 -25.10 -8.15 -1.73
C ASP A 81 -24.69 -9.21 -0.70
#